data_AF-I6EZ40-F1
#
_entry.id   AF-I6EZ40-F1
#
_cell.length_a   1.000
_cell.length_b   1.000
_cell.length_c   1.000
_cell.angle_alpha   90.00
_cell.angle_beta   90.00
_cell.angle_gamma   90.00
#
_symmetry.space_group_name_H-M   'P 1'
#
loop_
_entity.id
_entity.type
_entity.pdbx_description
1 polymer ?
#
loop_
_entity_poly.entity_id
_entity_poly.type
_entity_poly.pdbx_seq_one_letter_code
_entity_poly.pdbx_strand_id
1 'polypeptide(L)'
;MANNPLTTLNLLEHDDSHVGVQLVKAQTVIGSGGSLTLRDLQGDEVEADKTLHIAQNGTVVAEGDYGFRLTTAPGDGLYVNYGLKALNIHGGQKLTLAEHGGAYGATADMSAKIGGEGDLAINTVRQVSLSNGQNDYQGATYVQMGTLRTDADGALGNTRELNISNAAIVDLNGSTQTVETFTGQMGSTVLFKEGALTVNKGGISQGELTGGGNLNVTGGTLAIEGLNARYNALTSISPNAEVSLDNTQGLGRGNIANDGLLTLKNVTGELRNSISGKGIVSATARTDVELDGDNSRFVGQFNIDTGSALSVNEQKNLGDASVINNGLLTISTERSWAMTHSISGSGDVTKLGTGILTLNNDSAAYQGTTDIWGGKLLSVPTLPLIWQVNTLISITAV
;
A
#
# COMPACT_ATOMS: atom_id res chain seq x y z
N MET A 1 43.29 -11.38 17.34
CA MET A 1 42.94 -10.40 16.28
C MET A 1 42.35 -11.17 15.13
N ALA A 2 41.16 -10.79 14.67
CA ALA A 2 40.64 -11.35 13.43
C ALA A 2 41.52 -10.92 12.24
N ASN A 3 41.65 -11.79 11.24
CA ASN A 3 42.35 -11.45 10.00
C ASN A 3 41.70 -10.23 9.34
N ASN A 4 42.44 -9.54 8.47
CA ASN A 4 41.86 -8.42 7.71
C ASN A 4 40.70 -8.91 6.84
N PRO A 5 39.59 -8.15 6.74
CA PRO A 5 38.50 -8.47 5.83
C PRO A 5 39.03 -8.60 4.40
N LEU A 6 38.56 -9.61 3.67
CA LEU A 6 38.92 -9.81 2.27
C LEU A 6 38.16 -8.81 1.41
N THR A 7 38.79 -7.70 1.03
CA THR A 7 38.16 -6.62 0.25
C THR A 7 37.85 -6.97 -1.21
N THR A 8 38.02 -8.24 -1.61
CA THR A 8 37.77 -8.74 -2.97
C THR A 8 36.50 -9.56 -3.09
N LEU A 9 35.82 -9.87 -1.98
CA LEU A 9 34.57 -10.63 -2.00
C LEU A 9 33.40 -9.72 -2.40
N ASN A 10 32.27 -10.33 -2.78
CA ASN A 10 31.02 -9.60 -2.94
C ASN A 10 30.53 -9.08 -1.57
N LEU A 11 29.86 -7.93 -1.55
CA LEU A 11 29.46 -7.30 -0.29
C LEU A 11 28.52 -8.17 0.57
N LEU A 12 27.65 -8.98 -0.04
CA LEU A 12 26.78 -9.92 0.69
C LEU A 12 27.60 -11.04 1.33
N GLU A 13 28.74 -11.41 0.74
CA GLU A 13 29.65 -12.40 1.34
C GLU A 13 30.46 -11.83 2.52
N HIS A 14 30.61 -10.49 2.61
CA HIS A 14 31.23 -9.85 3.76
C HIS A 14 30.33 -9.89 5.00
N ASP A 15 29.02 -9.94 4.79
CA ASP A 15 28.01 -10.06 5.83
C ASP A 15 28.01 -11.46 6.48
N ASP A 16 28.20 -12.50 5.66
CA ASP A 16 28.15 -13.92 6.03
C ASP A 16 29.51 -14.54 6.40
N SER A 17 30.60 -13.77 6.36
CA SER A 17 31.94 -14.36 6.47
C SER A 17 32.24 -14.90 7.88
N HIS A 18 32.88 -16.07 7.93
CA HIS A 18 33.49 -16.71 9.11
C HIS A 18 32.51 -17.04 10.26
N VAL A 19 31.88 -18.22 10.18
CA VAL A 19 31.14 -18.82 11.30
C VAL A 19 32.08 -18.93 12.52
N GLY A 20 31.79 -18.13 13.53
CA GLY A 20 32.51 -18.14 14.80
C GLY A 20 31.85 -19.09 15.79
N VAL A 21 31.44 -18.59 16.95
CA VAL A 21 30.96 -19.40 18.08
C VAL A 21 29.44 -19.49 18.05
N GLN A 22 28.89 -20.71 18.06
CA GLN A 22 27.44 -20.92 18.26
C GLN A 22 27.08 -20.60 19.72
N LEU A 23 26.23 -19.60 19.93
CA LEU A 23 25.73 -19.23 21.25
C LEU A 23 24.47 -20.02 21.62
N VAL A 24 23.58 -20.17 20.65
CA VAL A 24 22.28 -20.84 20.83
C VAL A 24 22.06 -21.78 19.67
N LYS A 25 21.63 -23.01 19.96
CA LYS A 25 21.13 -23.96 18.97
C LYS A 25 19.60 -23.98 19.02
N ALA A 26 18.96 -23.85 17.86
CA ALA A 26 17.51 -23.77 17.72
C ALA A 26 17.03 -24.57 16.50
N GLN A 27 15.81 -25.11 16.60
CA GLN A 27 15.16 -25.77 15.46
C GLN A 27 14.41 -24.77 14.56
N THR A 28 14.00 -23.65 15.12
CA THR A 28 13.28 -22.58 14.42
C THR A 28 13.92 -21.27 14.80
N VAL A 29 14.23 -20.47 13.78
CA VAL A 29 14.80 -19.13 13.93
C VAL A 29 13.86 -18.17 13.21
N ILE A 30 13.43 -17.13 13.92
CA ILE A 30 12.56 -16.07 13.40
C ILE A 30 13.30 -14.74 13.59
N GLY A 31 13.34 -13.93 12.54
CA GLY A 31 14.13 -12.69 12.49
C GLY A 31 15.61 -12.95 12.19
N SER A 32 16.41 -11.89 12.34
CA SER A 32 17.83 -11.88 12.01
C SER A 32 18.69 -11.53 13.21
N GLY A 33 19.72 -12.33 13.47
CA GLY A 33 20.75 -12.02 14.47
C GLY A 33 21.45 -10.70 14.18
N GLY A 34 21.49 -10.27 12.92
CA GLY A 34 22.08 -9.00 12.51
C GLY A 34 21.38 -7.77 13.09
N SER A 35 20.12 -7.90 13.50
CA SER A 35 19.35 -6.84 14.18
C SER A 35 19.65 -6.77 15.69
N LEU A 36 20.49 -7.66 16.23
CA LEU A 36 20.80 -7.72 17.66
C LEU A 36 22.13 -7.01 17.97
N THR A 37 22.14 -6.27 19.08
CA THR A 37 23.36 -5.67 19.62
C THR A 37 24.13 -6.68 20.46
N LEU A 38 25.41 -6.93 20.13
CA LEU A 38 26.32 -7.68 20.98
C LEU A 38 26.87 -6.75 22.08
N ARG A 39 26.78 -7.18 23.35
CA ARG A 39 27.28 -6.43 24.50
C ARG A 39 28.34 -7.22 25.25
N ASP A 40 29.28 -6.51 25.87
CA ASP A 40 30.33 -7.10 26.71
C ASP A 40 29.85 -7.40 28.14
N LEU A 41 30.77 -7.79 29.03
CA LEU A 41 30.47 -8.11 30.43
C LEU A 41 30.13 -6.88 31.28
N GLN A 42 30.44 -5.67 30.80
CA GLN A 42 30.13 -4.40 31.42
C GLN A 42 28.76 -3.87 30.96
N GLY A 43 28.21 -4.46 29.88
CA GLY A 43 26.95 -4.06 29.26
C GLY A 43 27.14 -3.05 28.13
N ASP A 44 28.38 -2.72 27.77
CA ASP A 44 28.69 -1.82 26.67
C ASP A 44 28.57 -2.54 25.33
N GLU A 45 28.24 -1.82 24.26
CA GLU A 45 28.18 -2.41 22.92
C GLU A 45 29.58 -2.81 22.45
N VAL A 46 29.69 -4.00 21.85
CA VAL A 46 30.91 -4.43 21.19
C VAL A 46 31.00 -3.70 19.86
N GLU A 47 31.78 -2.63 19.83
CA GLU A 47 31.98 -1.78 18.67
C GLU A 47 32.70 -2.47 17.51
N ALA A 48 32.56 -1.91 16.32
CA ALA A 48 33.40 -2.27 15.19
C ALA A 48 34.87 -1.90 15.49
N ASP A 49 35.80 -2.76 15.08
CA ASP A 49 37.23 -2.53 15.28
C ASP A 49 37.97 -2.12 13.99
N LYS A 50 37.28 -2.17 12.84
CA LYS A 50 37.80 -1.72 11.54
C LYS A 50 36.72 -1.03 10.72
N THR A 51 37.10 0.07 10.08
CA THR A 51 36.28 0.73 9.05
C THR A 51 37.04 0.67 7.72
N LEU A 52 36.36 0.27 6.65
CA LEU A 52 36.93 0.15 5.31
C LEU A 52 36.03 0.83 4.28
N HIS A 53 36.65 1.54 3.34
CA HIS A 53 35.96 2.07 2.17
C HIS A 53 35.33 0.95 1.36
N ILE A 54 34.05 1.11 1.03
CA ILE A 54 33.33 0.27 0.07
C ILE A 54 33.32 1.00 -1.26
N ALA A 55 34.08 0.47 -2.22
CA ALA A 55 34.16 1.03 -3.57
C ALA A 55 33.45 0.16 -4.59
N GLN A 56 32.64 0.78 -5.44
CA GLN A 56 31.99 0.14 -6.59
C GLN A 56 32.41 0.88 -7.86
N ASN A 57 32.89 0.11 -8.86
CA ASN A 57 33.43 0.65 -10.11
C ASN A 57 34.51 1.73 -9.89
N GLY A 58 35.36 1.55 -8.87
CA GLY A 58 36.44 2.47 -8.54
C GLY A 58 36.02 3.74 -7.77
N THR A 59 34.74 3.91 -7.44
CA THR A 59 34.24 5.03 -6.63
C THR A 59 33.88 4.56 -5.23
N VAL A 60 34.35 5.26 -4.19
CA VAL A 60 33.95 4.97 -2.80
C VAL A 60 32.51 5.45 -2.59
N VAL A 61 31.61 4.50 -2.35
CA VAL A 61 30.16 4.75 -2.21
C VAL A 61 29.67 4.66 -0.78
N ALA A 62 30.41 3.99 0.10
CA ALA A 62 30.06 3.84 1.51
C ALA A 62 31.31 3.57 2.37
N GLU A 63 31.15 3.72 3.69
CA GLU A 63 32.03 3.08 4.68
C GLU A 63 31.40 1.77 5.15
N GLY A 64 32.22 0.74 5.37
CA GLY A 64 31.82 -0.51 6.00
C GLY A 64 32.53 -0.71 7.32
N ASP A 65 31.76 -0.90 8.39
CA ASP A 65 32.24 -1.16 9.73
C ASP A 65 32.27 -2.68 9.98
N TYR A 66 33.43 -3.20 10.34
CA TYR A 66 33.70 -4.61 10.59
C TYR A 66 34.00 -4.84 12.06
N GLY A 67 33.47 -5.92 12.60
CA GLY A 67 33.67 -6.28 14.00
C GLY A 67 32.96 -7.58 14.35
N PHE A 68 32.97 -7.89 15.65
CA PHE A 68 32.16 -8.99 16.16
C PHE A 68 30.68 -8.60 16.17
N ARG A 69 29.84 -9.47 15.61
CA ARG A 69 28.40 -9.27 15.50
C ARG A 69 27.64 -10.58 15.68
N LEU A 70 26.34 -10.45 15.91
CA LEU A 70 25.43 -11.58 15.97
C LEU A 70 24.88 -11.87 14.57
N THR A 71 24.75 -13.15 14.24
CA THR A 71 24.15 -13.64 13.00
C THR A 71 23.28 -14.85 13.28
N THR A 72 22.36 -15.15 12.37
CA THR A 72 21.47 -16.30 12.47
C THR A 72 21.59 -17.16 11.23
N ALA A 73 21.58 -18.48 11.42
CA ALA A 73 21.44 -19.44 10.33
C ALA A 73 20.05 -20.10 10.41
N PRO A 74 19.24 -20.08 9.33
CA PRO A 74 17.93 -20.71 9.31
C PRO A 74 17.98 -22.18 9.73
N GLY A 75 17.16 -22.56 10.72
CA GLY A 75 17.08 -23.95 11.20
C GLY A 75 18.27 -24.43 12.03
N ASP A 76 19.11 -23.51 12.51
CA ASP A 76 20.33 -23.87 13.25
C ASP A 76 20.52 -23.07 14.54
N GLY A 77 20.56 -21.73 14.50
CA GLY A 77 20.71 -20.96 15.74
C GLY A 77 21.31 -19.56 15.61
N LEU A 78 21.83 -19.06 16.74
CA LEU A 78 22.47 -17.75 16.91
C LEU A 78 23.98 -17.90 17.08
N TYR A 79 24.73 -17.09 16.36
CA TYR A 79 26.18 -17.14 16.28
C TYR A 79 26.82 -15.79 16.58
N VAL A 80 28.04 -15.81 17.10
CA VAL A 80 28.95 -14.66 17.06
C VAL A 80 29.93 -14.88 15.92
N ASN A 81 29.90 -13.99 14.94
CA ASN A 81 30.81 -13.97 13.80
C ASN A 81 31.63 -12.68 13.77
N TYR A 82 32.70 -12.67 13.00
CA TYR A 82 33.43 -11.45 12.66
C TYR A 82 33.19 -11.12 11.19
N GLY A 83 32.57 -9.97 10.92
CA GLY A 83 32.17 -9.61 9.57
C GLY A 83 31.66 -8.17 9.48
N LEU A 84 31.03 -7.84 8.37
CA LEU A 84 30.40 -6.54 8.16
C LEU A 84 29.25 -6.36 9.16
N LYS A 85 29.35 -5.36 10.03
CA LYS A 85 28.35 -5.01 11.05
C LYS A 85 27.41 -3.92 10.53
N ALA A 86 27.96 -2.91 9.87
CA ALA A 86 27.19 -1.81 9.31
C ALA A 86 27.80 -1.26 8.02
N LEU A 87 26.94 -0.65 7.21
CA LEU A 87 27.27 0.16 6.04
C LEU A 87 26.77 1.58 6.29
N ASN A 88 27.55 2.57 5.89
CA ASN A 88 27.15 3.97 5.87
C ASN A 88 27.30 4.52 4.45
N ILE A 89 26.20 4.59 3.69
CA ILE A 89 26.20 5.02 2.30
C ILE A 89 26.39 6.54 2.24
N HIS A 90 27.40 6.98 1.50
CA HIS A 90 27.72 8.40 1.37
C HIS A 90 26.61 9.16 0.64
N GLY A 91 26.35 10.40 1.10
CA GLY A 91 25.40 11.29 0.44
C GLY A 91 25.74 11.52 -1.03
N GLY A 92 24.73 11.44 -1.90
CA GLY A 92 24.88 11.56 -3.36
C GLY A 92 25.53 10.34 -4.03
N GLN A 93 25.88 9.30 -3.28
CA GLN A 93 26.33 8.02 -3.82
C GLN A 93 25.18 7.00 -3.87
N LYS A 94 25.41 5.93 -4.63
CA LYS A 94 24.50 4.81 -4.76
C LYS A 94 25.25 3.51 -4.53
N LEU A 95 24.87 2.76 -3.51
CA LEU A 95 25.39 1.42 -3.25
C LEU A 95 24.50 0.38 -3.94
N THR A 96 25.07 -0.47 -4.78
CA THR A 96 24.35 -1.55 -5.46
C THR A 96 24.59 -2.88 -4.75
N LEU A 97 23.52 -3.58 -4.34
CA LEU A 97 23.57 -4.97 -3.92
C LEU A 97 23.18 -5.90 -5.07
N ALA A 98 23.96 -6.95 -5.23
CA ALA A 98 23.77 -8.01 -6.21
C ALA A 98 24.34 -9.31 -5.64
N GLU A 99 23.69 -10.44 -5.89
CA GLU A 99 24.14 -11.76 -5.45
C GLU A 99 25.47 -12.14 -6.12
N HIS A 100 26.33 -12.84 -5.39
CA HIS A 100 27.53 -13.43 -5.98
C HIS A 100 27.19 -14.72 -6.72
N GLY A 101 27.53 -14.83 -8.01
CA GLY A 101 27.48 -16.11 -8.74
C GLY A 101 26.11 -16.81 -8.78
N GLY A 102 25.00 -16.08 -8.62
CA GLY A 102 23.65 -16.66 -8.56
C GLY A 102 23.27 -17.24 -7.18
N ALA A 103 23.97 -16.84 -6.12
CA ALA A 103 23.67 -17.17 -4.73
C ALA A 103 22.20 -16.87 -4.36
N TYR A 104 21.69 -17.57 -3.35
CA TYR A 104 20.29 -17.49 -2.92
C TYR A 104 20.13 -17.77 -1.42
N GLY A 105 18.98 -17.39 -0.85
CA GLY A 105 18.71 -17.59 0.57
C GLY A 105 19.66 -16.77 1.43
N ALA A 106 20.17 -17.35 2.54
CA ALA A 106 21.06 -16.66 3.47
C ALA A 106 22.28 -16.03 2.77
N THR A 107 22.87 -16.73 1.80
CA THR A 107 24.04 -16.23 1.05
C THR A 107 23.78 -15.02 0.13
N ALA A 108 22.51 -14.64 -0.04
CA ALA A 108 22.09 -13.44 -0.75
C ALA A 108 21.31 -12.48 0.17
N ASP A 109 21.48 -12.62 1.48
CA ASP A 109 20.91 -11.75 2.49
C ASP A 109 21.90 -10.65 2.87
N MET A 110 21.38 -9.46 3.19
CA MET A 110 22.11 -8.41 3.89
C MET A 110 21.51 -8.27 5.29
N SER A 111 22.20 -8.86 6.26
CA SER A 111 21.87 -8.81 7.68
C SER A 111 22.64 -7.72 8.43
N ALA A 112 23.68 -7.13 7.84
CA ALA A 112 24.34 -5.93 8.36
C ALA A 112 23.39 -4.73 8.32
N LYS A 113 23.58 -3.79 9.25
CA LYS A 113 22.80 -2.55 9.28
C LYS A 113 23.19 -1.67 8.08
N ILE A 114 22.23 -1.13 7.35
CA ILE A 114 22.46 -0.14 6.29
C ILE A 114 21.99 1.23 6.79
N GLY A 115 22.92 2.18 6.83
CA GLY A 115 22.68 3.58 7.18
C GLY A 115 23.24 4.54 6.12
N GLY A 116 23.17 5.83 6.44
CA GLY A 116 23.71 6.91 5.61
C GLY A 116 22.69 7.63 4.72
N GLU A 117 23.15 8.64 4.01
CA GLU A 117 22.31 9.55 3.21
C GLU A 117 22.16 9.09 1.75
N GLY A 118 23.00 8.17 1.31
CA GLY A 118 23.03 7.71 -0.08
C GLY A 118 21.93 6.72 -0.45
N ASP A 119 21.80 6.49 -1.75
CA ASP A 119 20.80 5.60 -2.31
C ASP A 119 21.24 4.12 -2.23
N LEU A 120 20.27 3.23 -2.10
CA LEU A 120 20.44 1.78 -2.23
C LEU A 120 19.89 1.32 -3.58
N ALA A 121 20.60 0.44 -4.27
CA ALA A 121 20.11 -0.22 -5.48
C ALA A 121 20.19 -1.73 -5.35
N ILE A 122 19.21 -2.43 -5.89
CA ILE A 122 19.15 -3.88 -6.00
C ILE A 122 19.19 -4.23 -7.48
N ASN A 123 20.23 -4.97 -7.86
CA ASN A 123 20.44 -5.40 -9.24
C ASN A 123 20.86 -6.87 -9.25
N THR A 124 19.87 -7.74 -9.08
CA THR A 124 20.06 -9.18 -8.91
C THR A 124 19.42 -9.96 -10.05
N VAL A 125 19.98 -11.11 -10.43
CA VAL A 125 19.33 -12.01 -11.39
C VAL A 125 18.16 -12.76 -10.72
N ARG A 126 18.25 -12.97 -9.41
CA ARG A 126 17.25 -13.72 -8.63
C ARG A 126 16.67 -12.85 -7.53
N GLN A 127 17.27 -12.89 -6.35
CA GLN A 127 16.76 -12.29 -5.14
C GLN A 127 17.92 -11.85 -4.24
N VAL A 128 17.78 -10.67 -3.66
CA VAL A 128 18.52 -10.20 -2.48
C VAL A 128 17.50 -9.98 -1.37
N SER A 129 17.81 -10.41 -0.14
CA SER A 129 16.99 -10.08 1.02
C SER A 129 17.67 -9.05 1.94
N LEU A 130 16.85 -8.23 2.60
CA LEU A 130 17.29 -7.36 3.69
C LEU A 130 16.63 -7.88 4.97
N SER A 131 17.43 -8.34 5.92
CA SER A 131 16.93 -8.94 7.16
C SER A 131 17.19 -8.10 8.41
N ASN A 132 17.84 -6.94 8.27
CA ASN A 132 18.09 -6.03 9.37
C ASN A 132 17.00 -4.96 9.50
N GLY A 133 16.17 -5.06 10.53
CA GLY A 133 15.11 -4.08 10.81
C GLY A 133 15.61 -2.77 11.43
N GLN A 134 16.91 -2.65 11.70
CA GLN A 134 17.55 -1.44 12.21
C GLN A 134 18.15 -0.57 11.10
N ASN A 135 17.89 -0.88 9.83
CA ASN A 135 18.30 -0.03 8.72
C ASN A 135 17.75 1.39 8.91
N ASP A 136 18.55 2.41 8.63
CA ASP A 136 18.20 3.81 8.84
C ASP A 136 18.67 4.74 7.71
N TYR A 137 19.13 4.18 6.59
CA TYR A 137 19.52 4.97 5.42
C TYR A 137 18.35 5.81 4.89
N GLN A 138 18.66 7.01 4.41
CA GLN A 138 17.69 8.05 4.06
C GLN A 138 17.52 8.26 2.54
N GLY A 139 18.38 7.65 1.73
CA GLY A 139 18.31 7.72 0.28
C GLY A 139 17.12 6.97 -0.32
N ALA A 140 17.08 6.93 -1.65
CA ALA A 140 16.09 6.16 -2.38
C ALA A 140 16.53 4.69 -2.49
N THR A 141 15.55 3.79 -2.55
CA THR A 141 15.75 2.37 -2.85
C THR A 141 15.31 2.08 -4.28
N TYR A 142 16.26 1.70 -5.13
CA TYR A 142 16.01 1.34 -6.53
C TYR A 142 16.07 -0.17 -6.72
N VAL A 143 14.94 -0.81 -7.01
CA VAL A 143 14.92 -2.21 -7.42
C VAL A 143 14.95 -2.26 -8.95
N GLN A 144 16.14 -2.47 -9.50
CA GLN A 144 16.42 -2.33 -10.92
C GLN A 144 16.24 -3.65 -11.69
N MET A 145 16.55 -4.77 -11.04
CA MET A 145 16.44 -6.11 -11.62
C MET A 145 16.23 -7.15 -10.51
N GLY A 146 15.46 -8.19 -10.81
CA GLY A 146 15.21 -9.31 -9.91
C GLY A 146 14.31 -8.94 -8.74
N THR A 147 14.50 -9.60 -7.61
CA THR A 147 13.65 -9.46 -6.42
C THR A 147 14.41 -8.84 -5.24
N LEU A 148 13.87 -7.77 -4.65
CA LEU A 148 14.19 -7.36 -3.30
C LEU A 148 13.19 -7.99 -2.34
N ARG A 149 13.65 -8.79 -1.36
CA ARG A 149 12.79 -9.33 -0.29
C ARG A 149 13.09 -8.65 1.04
N THR A 150 12.06 -8.28 1.81
CA THR A 150 12.26 -7.73 3.16
C THR A 150 11.89 -8.78 4.22
N ASP A 151 12.87 -9.18 5.04
CA ASP A 151 12.73 -10.24 6.05
C ASP A 151 12.61 -9.70 7.48
N ALA A 152 12.52 -8.37 7.64
CA ALA A 152 12.28 -7.69 8.90
C ALA A 152 11.46 -6.41 8.70
N ASP A 153 10.68 -6.03 9.71
CA ASP A 153 10.01 -4.73 9.73
C ASP A 153 11.06 -3.61 9.69
N GLY A 154 10.81 -2.57 8.88
CA GLY A 154 11.74 -1.46 8.72
C GLY A 154 13.02 -1.78 7.94
N ALA A 155 13.11 -2.93 7.27
CA ALA A 155 14.26 -3.29 6.45
C ALA A 155 14.57 -2.28 5.32
N LEU A 156 13.59 -1.51 4.85
CA LEU A 156 13.81 -0.41 3.90
C LEU A 156 14.35 0.89 4.55
N GLY A 157 14.59 0.91 5.86
CA GLY A 157 15.06 2.09 6.58
C GLY A 157 14.18 3.32 6.39
N ASN A 158 14.80 4.50 6.31
CA ASN A 158 14.12 5.78 6.11
C ASN A 158 14.02 6.13 4.61
N THR A 159 13.70 5.14 3.77
CA THR A 159 13.69 5.28 2.30
C THR A 159 12.82 6.46 1.84
N ARG A 160 13.44 7.46 1.20
CA ARG A 160 12.73 8.64 0.66
C ARG A 160 11.92 8.35 -0.61
N GLU A 161 12.29 7.31 -1.35
CA GLU A 161 11.56 6.85 -2.52
C GLU A 161 11.85 5.37 -2.73
N LEU A 162 10.80 4.54 -2.82
CA LEU A 162 10.92 3.19 -3.34
C LEU A 162 10.58 3.19 -4.83
N ASN A 163 11.57 2.88 -5.66
CA ASN A 163 11.46 2.88 -7.10
C ASN A 163 11.68 1.47 -7.66
N ILE A 164 10.66 0.90 -8.30
CA ILE A 164 10.69 -0.47 -8.82
C ILE A 164 10.62 -0.42 -10.34
N SER A 165 11.68 -0.90 -10.98
CA SER A 165 11.81 -0.91 -12.44
C SER A 165 10.94 -2.00 -13.08
N ASN A 166 10.73 -1.88 -14.39
CA ASN A 166 10.09 -2.92 -15.19
C ASN A 166 10.69 -4.32 -14.89
N ALA A 167 9.83 -5.32 -14.72
CA ALA A 167 10.16 -6.71 -14.40
C ALA A 167 10.86 -6.96 -13.05
N ALA A 168 11.11 -5.90 -12.26
CA ALA A 168 11.63 -6.03 -10.90
C ALA A 168 10.50 -6.23 -9.89
N ILE A 169 10.84 -6.87 -8.77
CA ILE A 169 9.88 -7.31 -7.75
C ILE A 169 10.33 -6.81 -6.38
N VAL A 170 9.40 -6.28 -5.61
CA VAL A 170 9.54 -6.15 -4.16
C VAL A 170 8.63 -7.19 -3.50
N ASP A 171 9.22 -8.05 -2.66
CA ASP A 171 8.53 -9.06 -1.87
C ASP A 171 8.56 -8.68 -0.39
N LEU A 172 7.43 -8.23 0.14
CA LEU A 172 7.36 -7.80 1.54
C LEU A 172 7.45 -8.97 2.52
N ASN A 173 7.23 -10.21 2.06
CA ASN A 173 7.40 -11.43 2.85
C ASN A 173 6.76 -11.38 4.26
N GLY A 174 5.58 -10.75 4.38
CA GLY A 174 4.88 -10.62 5.68
C GLY A 174 5.39 -9.50 6.59
N SER A 175 6.43 -8.77 6.18
CA SER A 175 7.01 -7.66 6.96
C SER A 175 6.36 -6.31 6.64
N THR A 176 6.57 -5.35 7.54
CA THR A 176 6.06 -3.98 7.47
C THR A 176 7.16 -3.01 7.05
N GLN A 177 6.92 -2.28 5.97
CA GLN A 177 7.83 -1.27 5.44
C GLN A 177 7.15 0.10 5.38
N THR A 178 7.96 1.15 5.53
CA THR A 178 7.53 2.54 5.36
C THR A 178 8.44 3.22 4.34
N VAL A 179 7.85 3.98 3.43
CA VAL A 179 8.55 4.77 2.43
C VAL A 179 7.89 6.13 2.36
N GLU A 180 8.67 7.15 1.99
CA GLU A 180 8.08 8.47 1.76
C GLU A 180 7.28 8.47 0.45
N THR A 181 7.92 8.24 -0.69
CA THR A 181 7.25 8.17 -2.01
C THR A 181 7.35 6.78 -2.62
N PHE A 182 6.34 6.38 -3.39
CA PHE A 182 6.33 5.12 -4.13
C PHE A 182 6.29 5.33 -5.66
N THR A 183 7.18 4.65 -6.39
CA THR A 183 7.22 4.64 -7.86
C THR A 183 7.34 3.21 -8.37
N GLY A 184 6.22 2.58 -8.72
CA GLY A 184 6.20 1.30 -9.43
C GLY A 184 6.05 1.51 -10.93
N GLN A 185 7.05 1.15 -11.73
CA GLN A 185 6.96 1.24 -13.20
C GLN A 185 6.06 0.14 -13.78
N MET A 186 5.58 0.35 -15.01
CA MET A 186 4.83 -0.68 -15.73
C MET A 186 5.62 -2.00 -15.77
N GLY A 187 4.96 -3.10 -15.41
CA GLY A 187 5.55 -4.45 -15.37
C GLY A 187 6.41 -4.74 -14.13
N SER A 188 6.53 -3.81 -13.18
CA SER A 188 7.03 -4.11 -11.83
C SER A 188 5.99 -4.89 -11.01
N THR A 189 6.41 -5.47 -9.88
CA THR A 189 5.49 -6.16 -8.95
C THR A 189 5.80 -5.86 -7.49
N VAL A 190 4.76 -5.67 -6.68
CA VAL A 190 4.82 -5.72 -5.21
C VAL A 190 4.03 -6.93 -4.71
N LEU A 191 4.73 -7.88 -4.08
CA LEU A 191 4.13 -9.03 -3.39
C LEU A 191 3.95 -8.67 -1.91
N PHE A 192 2.71 -8.52 -1.45
CA PHE A 192 2.46 -8.17 -0.04
C PHE A 192 2.66 -9.36 0.89
N LYS A 193 2.12 -10.54 0.55
CA LYS A 193 2.22 -11.77 1.37
C LYS A 193 1.91 -11.56 2.86
N GLU A 194 0.80 -10.89 3.15
CA GLU A 194 0.37 -10.48 4.50
C GLU A 194 1.24 -9.41 5.17
N GLY A 195 2.21 -8.84 4.44
CA GLY A 195 3.02 -7.71 4.88
C GLY A 195 2.31 -6.37 4.68
N ALA A 196 2.98 -5.30 5.07
CA ALA A 196 2.43 -3.95 5.01
C ALA A 196 3.39 -2.97 4.31
N LEU A 197 2.85 -2.11 3.45
CA LEU A 197 3.56 -0.98 2.87
C LEU A 197 2.85 0.32 3.26
N THR A 198 3.57 1.19 3.96
CA THR A 198 3.12 2.55 4.28
C THR A 198 3.79 3.56 3.35
N VAL A 199 3.00 4.41 2.70
CA VAL A 199 3.44 5.44 1.74
C VAL A 199 3.04 6.83 2.26
N ASN A 200 4.01 7.66 2.63
CA ASN A 200 3.75 8.92 3.34
C ASN A 200 3.44 10.13 2.46
N LYS A 201 3.89 10.12 1.20
CA LYS A 201 3.83 11.26 0.28
C LYS A 201 3.26 10.89 -1.09
N GLY A 202 2.57 9.75 -1.17
CA GLY A 202 1.94 9.26 -2.40
C GLY A 202 2.96 8.78 -3.44
N GLY A 203 2.62 8.99 -4.71
CA GLY A 203 3.42 8.57 -5.85
C GLY A 203 2.59 7.88 -6.94
N ILE A 204 3.18 6.92 -7.64
CA ILE A 204 2.54 6.22 -8.75
C ILE A 204 2.83 4.71 -8.72
N SER A 205 1.80 3.92 -8.96
CA SER A 205 1.85 2.47 -9.12
C SER A 205 1.32 2.10 -10.50
N GLN A 206 2.21 1.84 -11.46
CA GLN A 206 1.88 1.30 -12.78
C GLN A 206 2.14 -0.21 -12.89
N GLY A 207 2.72 -0.80 -11.84
CA GLY A 207 3.00 -2.22 -11.73
C GLY A 207 1.85 -3.02 -11.09
N GLU A 208 2.07 -4.33 -10.96
CA GLU A 208 1.14 -5.23 -10.28
C GLU A 208 1.32 -5.14 -8.75
N LEU A 209 0.24 -4.88 -8.03
CA LEU A 209 0.09 -5.14 -6.60
C LEU A 209 -0.60 -6.49 -6.41
N THR A 210 -0.12 -7.33 -5.48
CA THR A 210 -0.72 -8.67 -5.30
C THR A 210 -0.54 -9.24 -3.89
N GLY A 211 -1.48 -10.11 -3.49
CA GLY A 211 -1.54 -10.72 -2.16
C GLY A 211 -2.37 -9.95 -1.13
N GLY A 212 -2.52 -10.55 0.06
CA GLY A 212 -3.12 -9.94 1.24
C GLY A 212 -2.10 -9.15 2.06
N GLY A 213 -2.55 -8.47 3.11
CA GLY A 213 -1.75 -7.55 3.91
C GLY A 213 -2.35 -6.14 3.97
N ASN A 214 -1.50 -5.11 4.03
CA ASN A 214 -1.94 -3.72 4.18
C ASN A 214 -1.20 -2.75 3.27
N LEU A 215 -1.93 -1.91 2.53
CA LEU A 215 -1.39 -0.70 1.93
C LEU A 215 -1.92 0.51 2.70
N ASN A 216 -1.03 1.26 3.34
CA ASN A 216 -1.40 2.46 4.10
C ASN A 216 -0.92 3.70 3.36
N VAL A 217 -1.84 4.54 2.89
CA VAL A 217 -1.52 5.83 2.28
C VAL A 217 -1.81 6.90 3.32
N THR A 218 -0.75 7.52 3.83
CA THR A 218 -0.84 8.45 4.97
C THR A 218 -0.74 9.92 4.56
N GLY A 219 -0.31 10.20 3.33
CA GLY A 219 -0.30 11.53 2.75
C GLY A 219 0.01 11.53 1.26
N GLY A 220 -0.23 12.67 0.61
CA GLY A 220 -0.07 12.84 -0.84
C GLY A 220 -1.10 12.05 -1.66
N THR A 221 -0.94 12.08 -2.98
CA THR A 221 -1.76 11.31 -3.92
C THR A 221 -0.98 10.09 -4.40
N LEU A 222 -1.49 8.89 -4.14
CA LEU A 222 -1.01 7.65 -4.76
C LEU A 222 -1.92 7.31 -5.96
N ALA A 223 -1.41 7.50 -7.17
CA ALA A 223 -2.08 7.03 -8.38
C ALA A 223 -1.81 5.53 -8.56
N ILE A 224 -2.86 4.73 -8.65
CA ILE A 224 -2.76 3.29 -8.97
C ILE A 224 -3.39 3.09 -10.35
N GLU A 225 -2.53 2.71 -11.28
CA GLU A 225 -2.85 2.57 -12.69
C GLU A 225 -2.91 1.08 -13.07
N GLY A 226 -3.97 0.70 -13.77
CA GLY A 226 -4.16 -0.65 -14.27
C GLY A 226 -4.80 -1.63 -13.28
N LEU A 227 -4.86 -2.89 -13.71
CA LEU A 227 -5.58 -3.98 -13.05
C LEU A 227 -4.71 -4.72 -12.03
N ASN A 228 -5.21 -4.89 -10.81
CA ASN A 228 -4.57 -5.69 -9.76
C ASN A 228 -5.49 -6.84 -9.28
N ALA A 229 -5.81 -7.77 -10.19
CA ALA A 229 -6.83 -8.80 -9.97
C ALA A 229 -6.58 -9.72 -8.76
N ARG A 230 -5.32 -9.90 -8.37
CA ARG A 230 -4.88 -10.77 -7.25
C ARG A 230 -4.57 -9.99 -5.97
N TYR A 231 -4.78 -8.69 -5.97
CA TYR A 231 -4.62 -7.87 -4.79
C TYR A 231 -5.83 -8.02 -3.86
N ASN A 232 -5.59 -8.36 -2.61
CA ASN A 232 -6.63 -8.52 -1.58
C ASN A 232 -6.22 -7.91 -0.23
N ALA A 233 -5.19 -7.07 -0.20
CA ALA A 233 -4.76 -6.34 0.99
C ALA A 233 -5.75 -5.22 1.33
N LEU A 234 -5.86 -4.91 2.64
CA LEU A 234 -6.60 -3.76 3.12
C LEU A 234 -5.89 -2.48 2.69
N THR A 235 -6.62 -1.61 1.99
CA THR A 235 -6.10 -0.28 1.63
C THR A 235 -6.66 0.75 2.61
N SER A 236 -5.79 1.40 3.37
CA SER A 236 -6.14 2.45 4.33
C SER A 236 -5.73 3.81 3.78
N ILE A 237 -6.68 4.73 3.66
CA ILE A 237 -6.46 6.09 3.16
C ILE A 237 -6.68 7.04 4.33
N SER A 238 -5.59 7.66 4.82
CA SER A 238 -5.63 8.54 5.99
C SER A 238 -6.21 9.91 5.65
N PRO A 239 -6.60 10.72 6.66
CA PRO A 239 -6.93 12.12 6.44
C PRO A 239 -5.79 12.83 5.71
N ASN A 240 -6.13 13.63 4.69
CA ASN A 240 -5.19 14.35 3.80
C ASN A 240 -4.38 13.46 2.82
N ALA A 241 -4.71 12.18 2.69
CA ALA A 241 -4.21 11.32 1.63
C ALA A 241 -5.25 11.14 0.52
N GLU A 242 -4.77 10.85 -0.69
CA GLU A 242 -5.59 10.45 -1.83
C GLU A 242 -5.08 9.15 -2.44
N VAL A 243 -6.01 8.25 -2.80
CA VAL A 243 -5.76 7.17 -3.74
C VAL A 243 -6.58 7.43 -4.99
N SER A 244 -5.91 7.55 -6.14
CA SER A 244 -6.57 7.74 -7.45
C SER A 244 -6.49 6.47 -8.27
N LEU A 245 -7.62 5.99 -8.78
CA LEU A 245 -7.74 4.80 -9.61
C LEU A 245 -8.17 5.17 -11.02
N ASP A 246 -7.51 4.58 -12.03
CA ASP A 246 -7.95 4.60 -13.43
C ASP A 246 -8.65 3.28 -13.86
N ASN A 247 -8.74 2.33 -12.94
CA ASN A 247 -9.31 1.00 -13.16
C ASN A 247 -10.10 0.55 -11.93
N THR A 248 -11.32 0.04 -12.10
CA THR A 248 -12.17 -0.35 -10.95
C THR A 248 -11.61 -1.55 -10.17
N GLN A 249 -10.67 -2.28 -10.75
CA GLN A 249 -9.97 -3.39 -10.12
C GLN A 249 -8.51 -3.01 -9.78
N GLY A 250 -8.18 -1.72 -9.75
CA GLY A 250 -6.87 -1.23 -9.32
C GLY A 250 -6.53 -1.58 -7.87
N LEU A 251 -7.54 -1.73 -7.01
CA LEU A 251 -7.41 -2.28 -5.65
C LEU A 251 -7.98 -3.71 -5.53
N GLY A 252 -8.04 -4.45 -6.64
CA GLY A 252 -8.45 -5.86 -6.68
C GLY A 252 -9.75 -6.17 -5.94
N ARG A 253 -9.64 -6.97 -4.86
CA ARG A 253 -10.75 -7.37 -3.97
C ARG A 253 -10.54 -6.93 -2.52
N GLY A 254 -9.49 -6.18 -2.24
CA GLY A 254 -9.17 -5.71 -0.89
C GLY A 254 -10.23 -4.76 -0.35
N ASN A 255 -10.46 -4.76 0.96
CA ASN A 255 -11.32 -3.74 1.57
C ASN A 255 -10.64 -2.37 1.51
N ILE A 256 -11.44 -1.30 1.56
CA ILE A 256 -10.97 0.08 1.58
C ILE A 256 -11.45 0.73 2.90
N ALA A 257 -10.50 1.12 3.74
CA ALA A 257 -10.74 1.98 4.89
C ALA A 257 -10.41 3.41 4.48
N ASN A 258 -11.43 4.19 4.13
CA ASN A 258 -11.28 5.52 3.56
C ASN A 258 -11.65 6.61 4.57
N ASP A 259 -10.65 7.27 5.14
CA ASP A 259 -10.79 8.51 5.92
C ASP A 259 -10.18 9.73 5.19
N GLY A 260 -9.69 9.53 3.96
CA GLY A 260 -9.16 10.56 3.07
C GLY A 260 -10.00 10.71 1.80
N LEU A 261 -9.35 10.68 0.64
CA LEU A 261 -10.00 10.75 -0.68
C LEU A 261 -9.71 9.50 -1.51
N LEU A 262 -10.75 8.83 -2.00
CA LEU A 262 -10.68 7.83 -3.05
C LEU A 262 -11.22 8.44 -4.35
N THR A 263 -10.35 8.64 -5.34
CA THR A 263 -10.73 9.20 -6.65
C THR A 263 -10.86 8.11 -7.69
N LEU A 264 -12.02 8.04 -8.34
CA LEU A 264 -12.29 7.22 -9.52
C LEU A 264 -12.20 8.13 -10.75
N LYS A 265 -11.15 8.03 -11.54
CA LYS A 265 -10.83 8.99 -12.60
C LYS A 265 -10.82 8.33 -13.97
N ASN A 266 -11.78 8.71 -14.82
CA ASN A 266 -11.92 8.17 -16.18
C ASN A 266 -11.99 6.64 -16.19
N VAL A 267 -12.79 6.08 -15.29
CA VAL A 267 -12.88 4.64 -15.07
C VAL A 267 -14.30 4.14 -15.29
N THR A 268 -14.44 2.94 -15.87
CA THR A 268 -15.74 2.30 -16.08
C THR A 268 -15.77 0.86 -15.56
N GLY A 269 -16.95 0.41 -15.14
CA GLY A 269 -17.19 -0.97 -14.69
C GLY A 269 -17.59 -1.08 -13.22
N GLU A 270 -17.41 -2.26 -12.63
CA GLU A 270 -17.84 -2.55 -11.25
C GLU A 270 -16.70 -2.34 -10.26
N LEU A 271 -16.94 -1.52 -9.24
CA LEU A 271 -16.12 -1.42 -8.03
C LEU A 271 -16.73 -2.35 -6.96
N ARG A 272 -16.08 -3.50 -6.76
CA ARG A 272 -16.55 -4.56 -5.84
C ARG A 272 -15.99 -4.47 -4.42
N ASN A 273 -15.09 -3.51 -4.19
CA ASN A 273 -14.45 -3.33 -2.90
C ASN A 273 -15.45 -2.85 -1.86
N SER A 274 -15.40 -3.42 -0.65
CA SER A 274 -16.14 -2.89 0.50
C SER A 274 -15.45 -1.64 1.03
N ILE A 275 -16.18 -0.55 1.14
CA ILE A 275 -15.69 0.75 1.60
C ILE A 275 -16.22 1.00 3.02
N SER A 276 -15.37 1.55 3.86
CA SER A 276 -15.69 1.98 5.22
C SER A 276 -15.00 3.31 5.54
N GLY A 277 -15.38 3.95 6.64
CA GLY A 277 -14.77 5.20 7.10
C GLY A 277 -15.61 6.44 6.76
N LYS A 278 -14.98 7.61 6.91
CA LYS A 278 -15.63 8.93 6.85
C LYS A 278 -15.14 9.82 5.72
N GLY A 279 -14.26 9.30 4.86
CA GLY A 279 -13.66 10.02 3.75
C GLY A 279 -14.62 10.29 2.59
N ILE A 280 -14.05 10.72 1.47
CA ILE A 280 -14.77 11.06 0.23
C ILE A 280 -14.44 10.00 -0.82
N VAL A 281 -15.44 9.57 -1.59
CA VAL A 281 -15.28 8.83 -2.83
C VAL A 281 -15.74 9.72 -3.98
N SER A 282 -14.86 10.02 -4.95
CA SER A 282 -15.15 10.99 -6.01
C SER A 282 -15.07 10.38 -7.40
N ALA A 283 -16.18 10.40 -8.14
CA ALA A 283 -16.26 9.98 -9.54
C ALA A 283 -16.04 11.17 -10.48
N THR A 284 -14.90 11.17 -11.18
CA THR A 284 -14.41 12.33 -11.95
C THR A 284 -14.06 11.95 -13.39
N ALA A 285 -13.97 12.95 -14.27
CA ALA A 285 -13.41 12.78 -15.62
C ALA A 285 -14.08 11.68 -16.47
N ARG A 286 -15.42 11.69 -16.59
CA ARG A 286 -16.22 10.72 -17.37
C ARG A 286 -16.21 9.30 -16.80
N THR A 287 -16.08 9.18 -15.48
CA THR A 287 -16.22 7.90 -14.77
C THR A 287 -17.66 7.39 -14.87
N ASP A 288 -17.84 6.09 -15.06
CA ASP A 288 -19.15 5.40 -15.05
C ASP A 288 -19.02 4.07 -14.30
N VAL A 289 -19.32 4.09 -13.00
CA VAL A 289 -19.02 2.96 -12.10
C VAL A 289 -20.26 2.45 -11.38
N GLU A 290 -20.42 1.13 -11.38
CA GLU A 290 -21.33 0.42 -10.49
C GLU A 290 -20.64 0.13 -9.15
N LEU A 291 -21.21 0.60 -8.04
CA LEU A 291 -20.77 0.24 -6.71
C LEU A 291 -21.48 -1.06 -6.32
N ASP A 292 -20.73 -2.16 -6.22
CA ASP A 292 -21.27 -3.50 -5.90
C ASP A 292 -20.84 -3.99 -4.50
N GLY A 293 -19.84 -3.34 -3.90
CA GLY A 293 -19.34 -3.65 -2.56
C GLY A 293 -20.36 -3.47 -1.43
N ASP A 294 -20.12 -4.14 -0.30
CA ASP A 294 -20.85 -3.89 0.95
C ASP A 294 -20.25 -2.66 1.66
N ASN A 295 -20.87 -1.51 1.42
CA ASN A 295 -20.44 -0.23 1.98
C ASN A 295 -21.27 0.16 3.22
N SER A 296 -21.92 -0.80 3.90
CA SER A 296 -22.73 -0.54 5.11
C SER A 296 -22.00 0.15 6.26
N ARG A 297 -20.66 0.22 6.22
CA ARG A 297 -19.81 0.91 7.20
C ARG A 297 -19.22 2.23 6.68
N PHE A 298 -19.60 2.66 5.49
CA PHE A 298 -19.20 3.94 4.94
C PHE A 298 -20.22 5.01 5.34
N VAL A 299 -19.75 6.02 6.06
CA VAL A 299 -20.55 7.14 6.60
C VAL A 299 -20.02 8.48 6.09
N GLY A 300 -19.27 8.45 4.99
CA GLY A 300 -18.60 9.59 4.38
C GLY A 300 -19.47 10.29 3.33
N GLN A 301 -18.86 10.58 2.18
CA GLN A 301 -19.52 11.26 1.08
C GLN A 301 -19.14 10.67 -0.28
N PHE A 302 -20.12 10.50 -1.15
CA PHE A 302 -19.92 10.29 -2.58
C PHE A 302 -20.06 11.59 -3.34
N ASN A 303 -19.09 11.89 -4.20
CA ASN A 303 -19.12 13.01 -5.15
C ASN A 303 -19.21 12.46 -6.56
N ILE A 304 -20.14 12.98 -7.35
CA ILE A 304 -20.31 12.64 -8.76
C ILE A 304 -20.15 13.93 -9.57
N ASP A 305 -19.03 14.06 -10.28
CA ASP A 305 -18.78 15.25 -11.09
C ASP A 305 -19.64 15.25 -12.35
N THR A 306 -19.80 16.44 -12.93
CA THR A 306 -20.46 16.60 -14.23
C THR A 306 -19.81 15.73 -15.29
N GLY A 307 -20.64 14.97 -16.00
CA GLY A 307 -20.21 14.01 -17.02
C GLY A 307 -19.77 12.65 -16.48
N SER A 308 -19.76 12.45 -15.15
CA SER A 308 -19.58 11.14 -14.52
C SER A 308 -20.92 10.55 -14.06
N ALA A 309 -20.92 9.24 -13.81
CA ALA A 309 -22.05 8.48 -13.30
C ALA A 309 -21.62 7.50 -12.20
N LEU A 310 -22.50 7.31 -11.21
CA LEU A 310 -22.45 6.17 -10.30
C LEU A 310 -23.78 5.42 -10.35
N SER A 311 -23.71 4.09 -10.32
CA SER A 311 -24.87 3.21 -10.23
C SER A 311 -24.81 2.31 -9.01
N VAL A 312 -25.98 2.03 -8.42
CA VAL A 312 -26.15 1.11 -7.27
C VAL A 312 -27.38 0.25 -7.47
N ASN A 313 -27.34 -0.98 -6.93
CA ASN A 313 -28.45 -1.93 -7.02
C ASN A 313 -29.02 -2.35 -5.65
N GLU A 314 -28.26 -2.16 -4.58
CA GLU A 314 -28.64 -2.41 -3.20
C GLU A 314 -28.35 -1.20 -2.30
N GLN A 315 -29.15 -1.03 -1.24
CA GLN A 315 -28.96 0.04 -0.26
C GLN A 315 -27.55 0.06 0.34
N LYS A 316 -27.00 -1.13 0.61
CA LYS A 316 -25.67 -1.28 1.23
C LYS A 316 -24.55 -0.69 0.35
N ASN A 317 -24.76 -0.52 -0.96
CA ASN A 317 -23.73 0.02 -1.86
C ASN A 317 -23.47 1.51 -1.61
N LEU A 318 -24.45 2.27 -1.09
CA LEU A 318 -24.23 3.65 -0.64
C LEU A 318 -23.89 3.74 0.85
N GLY A 319 -24.14 2.69 1.62
CA GLY A 319 -23.99 2.73 3.07
C GLY A 319 -24.86 3.84 3.70
N ASP A 320 -24.24 4.56 4.62
CA ASP A 320 -24.84 5.71 5.31
C ASP A 320 -24.25 7.05 4.83
N ALA A 321 -23.62 7.06 3.65
CA ALA A 321 -22.94 8.23 3.11
C ALA A 321 -23.91 9.26 2.49
N SER A 322 -23.52 10.54 2.57
CA SER A 322 -24.15 11.60 1.79
C SER A 322 -23.74 11.53 0.32
N VAL A 323 -24.58 12.04 -0.58
CA VAL A 323 -24.27 12.13 -2.02
C VAL A 323 -24.36 13.57 -2.50
N ILE A 324 -23.26 14.08 -3.09
CA ILE A 324 -23.25 15.29 -3.90
C ILE A 324 -23.21 14.85 -5.37
N ASN A 325 -24.36 14.96 -6.02
CA ASN A 325 -24.55 14.57 -7.41
C ASN A 325 -24.58 15.80 -8.33
N ASN A 326 -23.52 16.02 -9.09
CA ASN A 326 -23.46 16.99 -10.19
C ASN A 326 -23.38 16.31 -11.58
N GLY A 327 -23.43 14.97 -11.59
CA GLY A 327 -23.44 14.12 -12.79
C GLY A 327 -24.74 13.31 -12.85
N LEU A 328 -24.62 11.99 -12.87
CA LEU A 328 -25.75 11.06 -12.87
C LEU A 328 -25.66 10.06 -11.73
N LEU A 329 -26.72 9.94 -10.93
CA LEU A 329 -26.89 8.83 -9.98
C LEU A 329 -27.97 7.88 -10.48
N THR A 330 -27.62 6.62 -10.72
CA THR A 330 -28.59 5.58 -11.09
C THR A 330 -28.85 4.65 -9.91
N ILE A 331 -30.12 4.53 -9.51
CA ILE A 331 -30.56 3.60 -8.46
C ILE A 331 -31.42 2.51 -9.12
N SER A 332 -30.86 1.31 -9.25
CA SER A 332 -31.49 0.14 -9.88
C SER A 332 -31.90 -0.90 -8.86
N THR A 333 -33.05 -0.71 -8.22
CA THR A 333 -33.48 -1.59 -7.12
C THR A 333 -34.69 -2.45 -7.50
N GLU A 334 -34.57 -3.76 -7.29
CA GLU A 334 -35.69 -4.72 -7.40
C GLU A 334 -36.50 -4.83 -6.11
N ARG A 335 -35.96 -4.35 -4.98
CA ARG A 335 -36.65 -4.31 -3.69
C ARG A 335 -37.06 -2.88 -3.34
N SER A 336 -38.10 -2.74 -2.54
CA SER A 336 -38.45 -1.42 -2.01
C SER A 336 -37.40 -0.96 -1.02
N TRP A 337 -36.94 0.29 -1.17
CA TRP A 337 -35.87 0.89 -0.39
C TRP A 337 -36.26 2.33 -0.03
N ALA A 338 -36.11 2.70 1.23
CA ALA A 338 -36.18 4.09 1.67
C ALA A 338 -34.76 4.70 1.74
N MET A 339 -34.48 5.68 0.88
CA MET A 339 -33.23 6.44 0.92
C MET A 339 -33.32 7.48 2.03
N THR A 340 -32.56 7.26 3.10
CA THR A 340 -32.55 8.11 4.29
C THR A 340 -31.46 9.17 4.28
N HIS A 341 -30.47 9.04 3.39
CA HIS A 341 -29.31 9.93 3.33
C HIS A 341 -29.47 11.03 2.28
N SER A 342 -28.84 12.18 2.52
CA SER A 342 -28.98 13.36 1.68
C SER A 342 -28.43 13.12 0.27
N ILE A 343 -29.20 13.49 -0.75
CA ILE A 343 -28.76 13.59 -2.13
C ILE A 343 -28.94 15.04 -2.55
N SER A 344 -27.85 15.70 -2.92
CA SER A 344 -27.82 17.12 -3.28
C SER A 344 -27.07 17.34 -4.60
N GLY A 345 -26.98 18.59 -5.07
CA GLY A 345 -26.27 18.95 -6.31
C GLY A 345 -27.20 19.11 -7.52
N SER A 346 -26.62 19.44 -8.68
CA SER A 346 -27.38 19.78 -9.90
C SER A 346 -27.62 18.61 -10.85
N GLY A 347 -27.09 17.43 -10.52
CA GLY A 347 -27.12 16.24 -11.37
C GLY A 347 -28.46 15.52 -11.37
N ASP A 348 -28.65 14.67 -12.38
CA ASP A 348 -29.86 13.89 -12.59
C ASP A 348 -29.87 12.60 -11.76
N VAL A 349 -31.06 12.09 -11.48
CA VAL A 349 -31.26 10.79 -10.82
C VAL A 349 -32.10 9.88 -11.71
N THR A 350 -31.61 8.67 -11.97
CA THR A 350 -32.35 7.64 -12.72
C THR A 350 -32.78 6.52 -11.79
N LYS A 351 -34.08 6.21 -11.80
CA LYS A 351 -34.67 5.07 -11.10
C LYS A 351 -34.95 3.92 -12.09
N LEU A 352 -34.29 2.79 -11.87
CA LEU A 352 -34.49 1.52 -12.57
C LEU A 352 -34.96 0.42 -11.60
N GLY A 353 -35.33 -0.74 -12.15
CA GLY A 353 -35.75 -1.93 -11.40
C GLY A 353 -37.19 -1.86 -10.88
N THR A 354 -37.76 -3.00 -10.49
CA THR A 354 -39.20 -3.10 -10.16
C THR A 354 -39.59 -2.56 -8.78
N GLY A 355 -38.61 -2.32 -7.90
CA GLY A 355 -38.83 -1.87 -6.53
C GLY A 355 -39.34 -0.43 -6.41
N ILE A 356 -39.87 -0.11 -5.22
CA ILE A 356 -40.27 1.26 -4.87
C ILE A 356 -39.10 1.97 -4.19
N LEU A 357 -38.58 3.04 -4.79
CA LEU A 357 -37.63 3.93 -4.13
C LEU A 357 -38.40 5.01 -3.38
N THR A 358 -38.22 5.10 -2.07
CA THR A 358 -38.83 6.14 -1.23
C THR A 358 -37.78 7.19 -0.89
N LEU A 359 -38.05 8.45 -1.23
CA LEU A 359 -37.22 9.60 -0.89
C LEU A 359 -37.90 10.44 0.19
N ASN A 360 -37.10 11.12 1.00
CA ASN A 360 -37.51 12.13 1.96
C ASN A 360 -37.04 13.52 1.47
N ASN A 361 -37.21 14.57 2.27
CA ASN A 361 -36.78 15.92 1.89
C ASN A 361 -35.27 16.02 1.63
N ASP A 362 -34.44 15.29 2.39
CA ASP A 362 -32.98 15.33 2.26
C ASP A 362 -32.50 14.50 1.06
N SER A 363 -33.10 13.32 0.84
CA SER A 363 -32.77 12.46 -0.30
C SER A 363 -33.40 12.90 -1.63
N ALA A 364 -34.26 13.93 -1.59
CA ALA A 364 -34.81 14.62 -2.76
C ALA A 364 -34.31 16.07 -2.90
N ALA A 365 -33.19 16.43 -2.26
CA ALA A 365 -32.66 17.80 -2.25
C ALA A 365 -31.82 18.17 -3.50
N TYR A 366 -31.60 17.23 -4.42
CA TYR A 366 -30.95 17.49 -5.71
C TYR A 366 -31.85 18.33 -6.63
N GLN A 367 -31.24 19.06 -7.56
CA GLN A 367 -31.91 20.03 -8.42
C GLN A 367 -32.05 19.55 -9.87
N GLY A 368 -31.41 18.44 -10.23
CA GLY A 368 -31.55 17.82 -11.55
C GLY A 368 -32.89 17.12 -11.72
N THR A 369 -33.06 16.52 -12.90
CA THR A 369 -34.27 15.78 -13.26
C THR A 369 -34.28 14.40 -12.60
N THR A 370 -35.48 13.82 -12.50
CA THR A 370 -35.65 12.44 -12.07
C THR A 370 -36.30 11.63 -13.18
N ASP A 371 -35.55 10.70 -13.77
CA ASP A 371 -36.06 9.77 -14.76
C ASP A 371 -36.46 8.45 -14.11
N ILE A 372 -37.68 7.99 -14.38
CA ILE A 372 -38.21 6.73 -13.83
C ILE A 372 -38.51 5.78 -14.99
N TRP A 373 -37.60 4.84 -15.24
CA TRP A 373 -37.76 3.83 -16.30
C TRP A 373 -38.28 2.49 -15.78
N GLY A 374 -38.31 2.30 -14.46
CA GLY A 374 -38.82 1.07 -13.84
C GLY A 374 -39.26 1.26 -12.39
N GLY A 375 -40.31 0.52 -12.01
CA GLY A 375 -40.86 0.53 -10.65
C GLY A 375 -41.59 1.83 -10.32
N LYS A 376 -41.44 2.30 -9.08
CA LYS A 376 -42.08 3.54 -8.60
C LYS A 376 -41.11 4.38 -7.78
N LEU A 377 -41.32 5.70 -7.81
CA LEU A 377 -40.72 6.63 -6.89
C LEU A 377 -41.81 7.18 -5.97
N LEU A 378 -41.53 7.15 -4.67
CA LEU A 378 -42.39 7.72 -3.64
C LEU A 378 -41.63 8.85 -2.95
N SER A 379 -42.20 10.05 -2.92
CA SER A 379 -41.68 11.14 -2.10
C SER A 379 -42.51 11.28 -0.82
N VAL A 380 -41.87 11.27 0.34
CA VAL A 380 -42.49 11.44 1.65
C VAL A 380 -41.89 12.67 2.33
N PRO A 381 -42.61 13.78 2.45
CA PRO A 381 -42.10 14.95 3.16
C PRO A 381 -41.86 14.62 4.64
N THR A 382 -40.74 15.06 5.20
CA THR A 382 -40.53 15.01 6.65
C THR A 382 -41.39 16.11 7.30
N LEU A 383 -42.60 15.75 7.72
CA LEU A 383 -43.49 16.67 8.43
C LEU A 383 -43.15 16.68 9.93
N PRO A 384 -43.05 17.85 10.60
CA PRO A 384 -42.99 17.89 12.06
C PRO A 384 -44.24 17.24 12.66
N LEU A 385 -44.11 16.57 13.81
CA LEU A 385 -45.13 15.71 14.45
C LEU A 385 -46.54 16.31 14.60
N ILE A 386 -46.71 17.62 14.42
CA ILE A 386 -47.96 18.35 14.67
C ILE A 386 -48.84 18.45 13.41
N TRP A 387 -48.36 18.12 12.20
CA TRP A 387 -49.09 18.34 10.94
C TRP A 387 -49.13 17.12 10.00
N GLN A 388 -49.48 15.92 10.48
CA GLN A 388 -49.67 14.77 9.59
C GLN A 388 -51.00 14.86 8.80
N VAL A 389 -50.96 15.54 7.65
CA VAL A 389 -51.79 15.22 6.49
C VAL A 389 -50.84 14.74 5.39
N ASN A 390 -50.69 13.43 5.27
CA ASN A 390 -49.78 12.80 4.31
C ASN A 390 -50.27 13.10 2.88
N THR A 391 -49.64 14.05 2.19
CA THR A 391 -49.82 14.19 0.75
C THR A 391 -48.82 13.25 0.09
N LEU A 392 -49.29 12.05 -0.25
CA LEU A 392 -48.49 11.01 -0.89
C LEU A 392 -48.40 11.30 -2.39
N ILE A 393 -47.22 11.67 -2.90
CA ILE A 393 -46.98 11.81 -4.34
C ILE A 393 -46.30 10.53 -4.82
N SER A 394 -47.06 9.67 -5.50
CA SER A 394 -46.55 8.47 -6.17
C SER A 394 -46.43 8.74 -7.67
N ILE A 395 -45.22 8.60 -8.21
CA ILE A 395 -44.95 8.71 -9.66
C ILE A 395 -44.59 7.32 -10.17
N THR A 396 -45.26 6.88 -11.24
CA THR A 396 -45.04 5.56 -11.88
C THR A 396 -44.45 5.78 -13.27
N ALA A 397 -43.55 4.90 -13.72
CA ALA A 397 -43.05 4.89 -15.08
C ALA A 397 -44.22 4.84 -16.09
N VAL A 398 -44.08 5.54 -17.22
CA VAL A 398 -45.04 5.52 -18.34
C VAL A 398 -44.87 4.26 -19.18
#